data_AF-A0A7C7LAQ4-F1
#
_entry.id   AF-A0A7C7LAQ4-F1
#
_cell.length_a   1.000
_cell.length_b   1.000
_cell.length_c   1.000
_cell.angle_alpha   90.00
_cell.angle_beta   90.00
_cell.angle_gamma   90.00
#
_symmetry.space_group_name_H-M   'P 1'
#
loop_
_entity.id
_entity.type
_entity.pdbx_description
1 polymer ?
#
loop_
_entity_poly.entity_id
_entity_poly.type
_entity_poly.pdbx_seq_one_letter_code
_entity_poly.pdbx_strand_id
1 'polypeptide(L)'
;MLWRKRHHASLHLTLLFLSAAAVVVVFWYSPRYRLPLVPVAAIVAPWAVFTISRSRKSIVATLVLAPILLIEGSSAIDNFDSRDDAMHGSFSLNTGLNYMELQQYDLAIPRFEDAIANGQDKAVTHLALAESQVNLGKLFDKQRDPESADAMYNAAIKEYYRALELNPRKDDARQSLVSVLRFMKRDAEATQVINEGKKNKSQ
;
A
#
# COMPACT_ATOMS: atom_id res chain seq x y z
N MET A 1 5.59 28.69 -56.49
CA MET A 1 6.13 29.10 -55.17
C MET A 1 5.21 28.70 -53.99
N LEU A 2 4.52 27.55 -54.04
CA LEU A 2 3.52 27.14 -53.01
C LEU A 2 3.85 25.81 -52.29
N TRP A 3 4.88 25.07 -52.71
CA TRP A 3 5.16 23.73 -52.17
C TRP A 3 5.97 23.74 -50.85
N ARG A 4 6.73 24.81 -50.58
CA ARG A 4 7.59 24.92 -49.39
C ARG A 4 6.82 25.24 -48.09
N LYS A 5 5.59 25.73 -48.18
CA LYS A 5 4.76 26.04 -46.98
C LYS A 5 4.12 24.81 -46.34
N ARG A 6 3.96 23.70 -47.07
CA ARG A 6 3.23 22.51 -46.59
C ARG A 6 4.01 21.67 -45.57
N HIS A 7 5.34 21.61 -45.72
CA HIS A 7 6.22 20.85 -44.81
C HIS A 7 6.39 21.48 -43.42
N HIS A 8 6.32 22.81 -43.32
CA HIS A 8 6.41 23.48 -42.03
C HIS A 8 5.17 23.23 -41.18
N ALA A 9 3.98 23.27 -41.79
CA ALA A 9 2.72 23.03 -41.08
C ALA A 9 2.61 21.60 -40.53
N SER A 10 3.06 20.59 -41.27
CA SER A 10 3.04 19.20 -40.81
C SER A 10 4.00 18.94 -39.64
N LEU A 11 5.14 19.64 -39.61
CA LEU A 11 6.15 19.50 -38.56
C LEU A 11 5.65 20.12 -37.24
N HIS A 12 4.97 21.26 -37.30
CA HIS A 12 4.34 21.87 -36.13
C HIS A 12 3.21 20.99 -35.57
N LEU A 13 2.37 20.42 -36.43
CA LEU A 13 1.25 19.57 -36.02
C LEU A 13 1.73 18.25 -35.38
N THR A 14 2.77 17.65 -35.94
CA THR A 14 3.37 16.42 -35.40
C THR A 14 4.07 16.65 -34.08
N LEU A 15 4.76 17.78 -33.90
CA LEU A 15 5.33 18.16 -32.60
C LEU A 15 4.25 18.36 -31.53
N LEU A 16 3.15 19.03 -31.88
CA LEU A 16 2.00 19.24 -30.97
C LEU A 16 1.35 17.91 -30.58
N PHE A 17 1.17 17.01 -31.55
CA PHE A 17 0.65 15.67 -31.32
C PHE A 17 1.58 14.84 -30.43
N LEU A 18 2.89 14.85 -30.71
CA LEU A 18 3.89 14.13 -29.92
C LEU A 18 4.04 14.69 -28.50
N SER A 19 3.98 16.02 -28.32
CA SER A 19 4.00 16.62 -26.98
C SER A 19 2.75 16.24 -26.18
N ALA A 20 1.57 16.24 -26.80
CA ALA A 20 0.34 15.83 -26.14
C ALA A 20 0.34 14.33 -25.82
N ALA A 21 0.81 13.48 -26.74
CA ALA A 21 0.94 12.04 -26.51
C ALA A 21 1.95 11.72 -25.40
N ALA A 22 3.07 12.44 -25.32
CA ALA A 22 4.05 12.29 -24.25
C ALA A 22 3.46 12.62 -22.88
N VAL A 23 2.62 13.67 -22.78
CA VAL A 23 1.90 13.99 -21.54
C VAL A 23 1.00 12.83 -21.12
N VAL A 24 0.24 12.24 -22.04
CA VAL A 24 -0.66 11.11 -21.75
C VAL A 24 0.14 9.89 -21.27
N VAL A 25 1.25 9.56 -21.93
CA VAL A 25 2.09 8.41 -21.56
C VAL A 25 2.72 8.61 -20.18
N VAL A 26 3.24 9.81 -19.89
CA VAL A 26 3.81 10.15 -18.56
C VAL A 26 2.73 10.12 -17.47
N PHE A 27 1.50 10.55 -17.79
CA PHE A 27 0.37 10.54 -16.86
C PHE A 27 -0.16 9.13 -16.58
N TRP A 28 -0.13 8.24 -17.59
CA TRP A 28 -0.67 6.89 -17.49
C TRP A 28 0.28 5.89 -16.82
N TYR A 29 1.60 6.13 -16.90
CA TYR A 29 2.61 5.19 -16.40
C TYR A 29 3.31 5.63 -15.10
N SER A 30 3.09 6.85 -14.62
CA SER A 30 3.62 7.29 -13.31
C SER A 30 2.59 7.08 -12.19
N PRO A 31 3.00 6.53 -11.03
CA PRO A 31 2.17 6.54 -9.82
C PRO A 31 1.67 7.96 -9.51
N ARG A 32 0.45 8.04 -8.96
CA ARG A 32 -0.49 9.17 -8.90
C ARG A 32 0.00 10.50 -8.25
N TYR A 33 1.30 10.72 -8.05
CA TYR A 33 1.86 11.82 -7.22
C TYR A 33 2.83 12.80 -7.90
N ARG A 34 2.97 12.85 -9.24
CA ARG A 34 3.90 13.82 -9.92
C ARG A 34 3.24 15.11 -10.46
N LEU A 35 2.18 15.61 -9.82
CA LEU A 35 1.20 16.47 -10.52
C LEU A 35 1.50 17.97 -10.74
N PRO A 36 2.32 18.73 -9.99
CA PRO A 36 2.46 20.16 -10.33
C PRO A 36 3.51 20.45 -11.41
N LEU A 37 4.52 19.59 -11.59
CA LEU A 37 5.66 19.92 -12.45
C LEU A 37 5.52 19.43 -13.90
N VAL A 38 4.78 18.34 -14.13
CA VAL A 38 4.67 17.70 -15.45
C VAL A 38 4.00 18.60 -16.52
N PRO A 39 2.91 19.33 -16.23
CA PRO A 39 2.34 20.26 -17.20
C PRO A 39 3.31 21.39 -17.57
N VAL A 40 4.11 21.86 -16.61
CA VAL A 40 5.12 22.89 -16.84
C VAL A 40 6.28 22.34 -17.67
N ALA A 41 6.77 21.14 -17.36
CA ALA A 41 7.83 20.47 -18.12
C ALA A 41 7.42 20.19 -19.57
N ALA A 42 6.15 19.81 -19.80
CA ALA A 42 5.61 19.57 -21.13
C ALA A 42 5.57 20.82 -22.03
N ILE A 43 5.50 22.02 -21.45
CA ILE A 43 5.55 23.30 -22.17
C ILE A 43 7.00 23.75 -22.35
N VAL A 44 7.81 23.62 -21.30
CA VAL A 44 9.19 24.11 -21.27
C VAL A 44 10.13 23.26 -22.14
N ALA A 45 9.97 21.93 -22.15
CA ALA A 45 10.86 21.04 -22.88
C ALA A 45 10.83 21.24 -24.42
N PRO A 46 9.67 21.34 -25.09
CA PRO A 46 9.62 21.61 -26.53
C PRO A 46 10.20 22.99 -26.90
N TRP A 47 9.94 24.01 -26.07
CA TRP A 47 10.49 25.36 -26.27
C TRP A 47 12.02 25.37 -26.11
N ALA A 48 12.53 24.64 -25.13
CA ALA A 48 13.95 24.47 -24.90
C ALA A 48 14.65 23.71 -26.04
N VAL A 49 14.07 22.62 -26.54
CA VAL A 49 14.60 21.89 -27.70
C VAL A 49 14.58 22.77 -28.96
N PHE A 50 13.50 23.52 -29.18
CA PHE A 50 13.39 24.45 -30.30
C PHE A 50 14.45 25.54 -30.26
N THR A 51 14.68 26.16 -29.10
CA THR A 51 15.68 27.23 -28.92
C THR A 51 17.11 26.72 -29.06
N ILE A 52 17.42 25.53 -28.52
CA ILE A 52 18.72 24.86 -28.71
C ILE A 52 18.98 24.54 -30.18
N SER A 53 17.97 24.00 -30.90
CA SER A 53 18.13 23.62 -32.31
C SER A 53 18.48 24.80 -33.24
N ARG A 54 18.20 26.04 -32.81
CA ARG A 54 18.41 27.26 -33.59
C ARG A 54 19.58 28.11 -33.10
N SER A 55 20.07 27.88 -31.88
CA SER A 55 21.19 28.61 -31.28
C SER A 55 22.52 27.91 -31.57
N ARG A 56 23.48 28.59 -32.21
CA ARG A 56 24.88 28.11 -32.32
C ARG A 56 25.67 28.26 -31.00
N LYS A 57 25.10 28.85 -29.95
CA LYS A 57 25.81 29.16 -28.69
C LYS A 57 25.48 28.12 -27.62
N SER A 58 26.51 27.39 -27.18
CA SER A 58 26.46 26.32 -26.18
C SER A 58 25.81 26.73 -24.84
N ILE A 59 25.89 28.01 -24.47
CA ILE A 59 25.35 28.57 -23.22
C ILE A 59 23.83 28.34 -23.08
N VAL A 60 23.07 28.42 -24.19
CA VAL A 60 21.60 28.21 -24.14
C VAL A 60 21.27 26.74 -23.83
N ALA A 61 22.05 25.80 -24.37
CA ALA A 61 21.90 24.39 -24.06
C ALA A 61 22.26 24.10 -22.59
N THR A 62 23.31 24.73 -22.07
CA THR A 62 23.70 24.60 -20.66
C THR A 62 22.63 25.13 -19.71
N LEU A 63 22.03 26.29 -20.00
CA LEU A 63 20.95 26.86 -19.16
C LEU A 63 19.69 25.99 -19.13
N VAL A 64 19.44 25.19 -20.17
CA VAL A 64 18.32 24.25 -20.24
C VAL A 64 18.65 22.93 -19.54
N LEU A 65 19.82 22.36 -19.81
CA LEU A 65 20.21 21.04 -19.30
C LEU A 65 20.61 21.07 -17.82
N ALA A 66 21.21 22.16 -17.35
CA ALA A 66 21.66 22.29 -15.97
C ALA A 66 20.54 22.09 -14.93
N PRO A 67 19.34 22.73 -15.03
CA PRO A 67 18.27 22.50 -14.07
C PRO A 67 17.70 21.07 -14.13
N ILE A 68 17.65 20.44 -15.32
CA ILE A 68 17.19 19.04 -15.46
C ILE A 68 18.16 18.09 -14.74
N LEU A 69 19.45 18.23 -15.01
CA LEU A 69 20.50 17.43 -14.36
C LEU A 69 20.61 17.69 -12.86
N LEU A 70 20.36 18.93 -12.42
CA LEU A 70 20.29 19.25 -10.99
C LEU A 70 19.07 18.64 -10.33
N ILE A 71 17.90 18.64 -10.97
CA ILE A 71 16.68 18.02 -10.43
C ILE A 71 16.81 16.49 -10.39
N GLU A 72 17.28 15.85 -11.46
CA GLU A 72 17.48 14.40 -11.48
C GLU A 72 18.65 13.97 -10.57
N GLY A 73 19.74 14.75 -10.55
CA GLY A 73 20.88 14.52 -9.69
C GLY A 73 20.57 14.69 -8.20
N SER A 74 19.77 15.70 -7.83
CA SER A 74 19.29 15.87 -6.45
C SER A 74 18.30 14.77 -6.04
N SER A 75 17.43 14.33 -6.95
CA SER A 75 16.49 13.23 -6.69
C SER A 75 17.20 11.91 -6.36
N ALA A 76 18.37 11.65 -6.96
CA ALA A 76 19.18 10.47 -6.68
C ALA A 76 19.93 10.54 -5.33
N ILE A 77 20.15 11.74 -4.79
CA ILE A 77 20.93 11.98 -3.57
C ILE A 77 20.02 12.05 -2.32
N ASP A 78 18.83 12.65 -2.45
CA ASP A 78 18.02 13.02 -1.27
C ASP A 78 17.05 11.94 -0.78
N ASN A 79 17.05 10.72 -1.35
CA ASN A 79 16.11 9.67 -0.95
C ASN A 79 14.67 10.21 -0.91
N PHE A 80 14.28 10.94 -1.96
CA PHE A 80 13.07 11.78 -2.04
C PHE A 80 11.75 11.04 -1.77
N ASP A 81 11.77 9.72 -1.94
CA ASP A 81 10.70 8.79 -1.57
C ASP A 81 11.22 7.87 -0.45
N SER A 82 11.71 8.46 0.64
CA SER A 82 11.92 7.72 1.86
C SER A 82 10.57 7.12 2.21
N ARG A 83 10.48 5.78 2.28
CA ARG A 83 9.28 5.09 2.81
C ARG A 83 8.90 5.87 4.05
N ASP A 84 7.77 6.56 4.01
CA ASP A 84 7.35 7.38 5.12
C ASP A 84 7.02 6.37 6.22
N ASP A 85 7.98 6.11 7.12
CA ASP A 85 7.93 5.02 8.10
C ASP A 85 6.65 5.13 8.94
N ALA A 86 6.17 6.37 9.13
CA ALA A 86 4.91 6.69 9.78
C ALA A 86 3.67 6.04 9.10
N MET A 87 3.69 5.88 7.78
CA MET A 87 2.60 5.27 7.02
C MET A 87 2.77 3.77 6.80
N HIS A 88 3.97 3.22 7.02
CA HIS A 88 4.29 1.84 6.72
C HIS A 88 3.33 0.85 7.38
N GLY A 89 3.12 0.97 8.70
CA GLY A 89 2.19 0.09 9.41
C GLY A 89 0.74 0.22 8.92
N SER A 90 0.29 1.44 8.60
CA SER A 90 -1.05 1.67 8.06
C SER A 90 -1.23 1.06 6.66
N PHE A 91 -0.20 1.15 5.82
CA PHE A 91 -0.18 0.53 4.50
C PHE A 91 -0.24 -0.99 4.59
N SER A 92 0.56 -1.60 5.47
CA SER A 92 0.54 -3.05 5.70
C SER A 92 -0.80 -3.51 6.28
N LEU A 93 -1.40 -2.76 7.21
CA LEU A 93 -2.74 -3.04 7.73
C LEU A 93 -3.78 -3.05 6.60
N ASN A 94 -3.83 -2.00 5.78
CA ASN A 94 -4.79 -1.90 4.69
C ASN A 94 -4.57 -3.00 3.64
N THR A 95 -3.31 -3.32 3.34
CA THR A 95 -2.97 -4.41 2.41
C THR A 95 -3.45 -5.76 2.96
N GLY A 96 -3.24 -6.01 4.25
CA GLY A 96 -3.76 -7.20 4.94
C GLY A 96 -5.29 -7.30 4.87
N LEU A 97 -6.01 -6.19 5.10
CA LEU A 97 -7.48 -6.15 4.98
C LEU A 97 -7.95 -6.49 3.56
N ASN A 98 -7.29 -5.96 2.52
CA ASN A 98 -7.61 -6.31 1.13
C ASN A 98 -7.40 -7.80 0.86
N TYR A 99 -6.30 -8.40 1.33
CA TYR A 99 -6.08 -9.85 1.19
C TYR A 99 -7.12 -10.67 1.94
N MET A 100 -7.52 -10.22 3.13
CA MET A 100 -8.57 -10.87 3.92
C MET A 100 -9.93 -10.84 3.18
N GLU A 101 -10.31 -9.71 2.58
CA GLU A 101 -11.53 -9.60 1.75
C GLU A 101 -11.49 -10.55 0.54
N LEU A 102 -10.31 -10.73 -0.06
CA LEU A 102 -10.07 -11.70 -1.14
C LEU A 102 -9.94 -13.15 -0.65
N GLN A 103 -10.09 -13.40 0.65
CA GLN A 103 -9.91 -14.70 1.30
C GLN A 103 -8.50 -15.31 1.13
N GLN A 104 -7.51 -14.47 0.85
CA GLN A 104 -6.09 -14.83 0.72
C GLN A 104 -5.40 -14.70 2.09
N TYR A 105 -5.81 -15.54 3.04
CA TYR A 105 -5.41 -15.43 4.45
C TYR A 105 -3.91 -15.67 4.67
N ASP A 106 -3.30 -16.53 3.86
CA ASP A 106 -1.86 -16.79 3.82
C ASP A 106 -1.05 -15.52 3.48
N LEU A 107 -1.60 -14.65 2.64
CA LEU A 107 -1.00 -13.34 2.31
C LEU A 107 -1.38 -12.25 3.32
N ALA A 108 -2.55 -12.35 3.95
CA ALA A 108 -3.04 -11.37 4.92
C ALA A 108 -2.26 -11.39 6.24
N ILE A 109 -1.99 -12.59 6.77
CA ILE A 109 -1.27 -12.81 8.05
C ILE A 109 0.06 -12.04 8.12
N PRO A 110 1.02 -12.22 7.19
CA PRO A 110 2.30 -11.53 7.27
C PRO A 110 2.16 -10.01 7.13
N ARG A 111 1.08 -9.52 6.49
CA ARG A 111 0.81 -8.08 6.40
C ARG A 111 0.32 -7.49 7.72
N PHE A 112 -0.48 -8.24 8.48
CA PHE A 112 -0.89 -7.79 9.81
C PHE A 112 0.27 -7.88 10.81
N GLU A 113 1.11 -8.92 10.75
CA GLU A 113 2.32 -9.02 11.56
C GLU A 113 3.28 -7.84 11.31
N ASP A 114 3.50 -7.52 10.03
CA ASP A 114 4.29 -6.35 9.64
C ASP A 114 3.63 -5.04 10.09
N ALA A 115 2.30 -4.93 10.02
CA ALA A 115 1.59 -3.75 10.52
C ALA A 115 1.80 -3.55 12.04
N ILE A 116 1.72 -4.63 12.83
CA ILE A 116 1.96 -4.62 14.28
C ILE A 116 3.39 -4.17 14.58
N ALA A 117 4.38 -4.74 13.87
CA ALA A 117 5.79 -4.38 14.01
C ALA A 117 6.07 -2.90 13.70
N ASN A 118 5.21 -2.27 12.88
CA ASN A 118 5.36 -0.90 12.41
C ASN A 118 4.30 0.06 12.97
N GLY A 119 3.94 -0.12 14.24
CA GLY A 119 3.16 0.87 15.00
C GLY A 119 1.64 0.71 14.94
N GLN A 120 1.12 -0.40 14.39
CA GLN A 120 -0.29 -0.76 14.46
C GLN A 120 -0.59 -1.85 15.51
N ASP A 121 0.14 -1.88 16.64
CA ASP A 121 -0.18 -2.70 17.83
C ASP A 121 -1.47 -2.16 18.49
N LYS A 122 -2.60 -2.57 17.92
CA LYS A 122 -3.96 -2.15 18.31
C LYS A 122 -4.87 -3.36 18.33
N ALA A 123 -5.87 -3.34 19.20
CA ALA A 123 -6.84 -4.42 19.33
C ALA A 123 -7.50 -4.82 18.00
N VAL A 124 -7.76 -3.85 17.10
CA VAL A 124 -8.35 -4.11 15.79
C VAL A 124 -7.42 -4.86 14.83
N THR A 125 -6.11 -4.61 14.91
CA THR A 125 -5.12 -5.29 14.07
C THR A 125 -4.95 -6.75 14.51
N HIS A 126 -4.85 -6.96 15.83
CA HIS A 126 -4.81 -8.30 16.41
C HIS A 126 -6.08 -9.10 16.13
N LEU A 127 -7.25 -8.45 16.14
CA LEU A 127 -8.51 -9.09 15.75
C LEU A 127 -8.47 -9.58 14.28
N ALA A 128 -8.05 -8.72 13.34
CA ALA A 128 -7.99 -9.07 11.92
C ALA A 128 -6.96 -10.19 11.64
N LEU A 129 -5.83 -10.17 12.34
CA LEU A 129 -4.82 -11.24 12.29
C LEU A 129 -5.41 -12.56 12.79
N ALA A 130 -6.07 -12.55 13.96
CA ALA A 130 -6.70 -13.74 14.53
C ALA A 130 -7.77 -14.32 13.60
N GLU A 131 -8.63 -13.48 13.02
CA GLU A 131 -9.67 -13.92 12.08
C GLU A 131 -9.07 -14.55 10.81
N SER A 132 -7.98 -13.98 10.29
CA SER A 132 -7.26 -14.53 9.15
C SER A 132 -6.66 -15.91 9.48
N GLN A 133 -6.06 -16.05 10.66
CA GLN A 133 -5.53 -17.32 11.16
C GLN A 133 -6.64 -18.37 11.31
N VAL A 134 -7.79 -18.02 11.92
CA VAL A 134 -8.95 -18.93 12.02
C VAL A 134 -9.40 -19.41 10.66
N ASN A 135 -9.51 -18.50 9.68
CA ASN A 135 -9.98 -18.87 8.35
C ASN A 135 -8.95 -19.72 7.60
N LEU A 136 -7.65 -19.47 7.78
CA LEU A 136 -6.60 -20.33 7.25
C LEU A 136 -6.63 -21.72 7.91
N GLY A 137 -6.84 -21.80 9.23
CA GLY A 137 -7.04 -23.06 9.94
C GLY A 137 -8.21 -23.89 9.37
N LYS A 138 -9.34 -23.23 9.07
CA LYS A 138 -10.47 -23.88 8.40
C LYS A 138 -10.13 -24.38 6.99
N LEU A 139 -9.22 -23.72 6.28
CA LEU A 139 -8.75 -24.20 4.97
C LEU A 139 -7.88 -25.44 5.14
N PHE A 140 -7.02 -25.50 6.15
CA PHE A 140 -6.23 -26.70 6.46
C PHE A 140 -7.11 -27.88 6.89
N ASP A 141 -8.15 -27.65 7.70
CA ASP A 141 -9.13 -28.69 8.05
C ASP A 141 -9.79 -29.29 6.80
N LYS A 142 -10.18 -28.44 5.83
CA LYS A 142 -10.74 -28.91 4.55
C LYS A 142 -9.74 -29.72 3.74
N GLN A 143 -8.45 -29.43 3.86
CA GLN A 143 -7.36 -30.18 3.24
C GLN A 143 -6.98 -31.44 4.03
N ARG A 144 -7.63 -31.69 5.18
CA ARG A 144 -7.33 -32.79 6.12
C ARG A 144 -5.91 -32.70 6.68
N ASP A 145 -5.46 -31.48 6.94
CA ASP A 145 -4.21 -31.18 7.65
C ASP A 145 -4.52 -30.61 9.04
N PRO A 146 -4.82 -31.47 10.03
CA PRO A 146 -5.21 -31.02 11.37
C PRO A 146 -4.06 -30.38 12.14
N GLU A 147 -2.80 -30.72 11.84
CA GLU A 147 -1.64 -30.17 12.54
C GLU A 147 -1.48 -28.68 12.21
N SER A 148 -1.52 -28.35 10.91
CA SER A 148 -1.50 -26.96 10.46
C SER A 148 -2.74 -26.20 10.90
N ALA A 149 -3.91 -26.86 10.94
CA ALA A 149 -5.15 -26.23 11.43
C ALA A 149 -5.05 -25.86 12.91
N ASP A 150 -4.63 -26.80 13.76
CA ASP A 150 -4.45 -26.59 15.20
C ASP A 150 -3.42 -25.49 15.48
N ALA A 151 -2.33 -25.45 14.71
CA ALA A 151 -1.34 -24.37 14.82
C ALA A 151 -1.98 -23.00 14.56
N MET A 152 -2.80 -22.88 13.51
CA MET A 152 -3.49 -21.64 13.18
C MET A 152 -4.54 -21.24 14.23
N TYR A 153 -5.31 -22.19 14.75
CA TYR A 153 -6.29 -21.89 15.81
C TYR A 153 -5.62 -21.45 17.11
N ASN A 154 -4.52 -22.08 17.51
CA ASN A 154 -3.77 -21.68 18.68
C ASN A 154 -3.12 -20.31 18.52
N ALA A 155 -2.60 -19.98 17.33
CA ALA A 155 -2.11 -18.65 17.01
C ALA A 155 -3.24 -17.61 17.14
N ALA A 156 -4.42 -17.89 16.56
CA ALA A 156 -5.56 -16.99 16.66
C ALA A 156 -6.02 -16.74 18.10
N ILE A 157 -6.05 -17.77 18.94
CA ILE A 157 -6.38 -17.65 20.36
C ILE A 157 -5.45 -16.65 21.06
N LYS A 158 -4.14 -16.74 20.81
CA LYS A 158 -3.14 -15.81 21.37
C LYS A 158 -3.43 -14.37 20.94
N GLU A 159 -3.73 -14.16 19.67
CA GLU A 159 -4.00 -12.83 19.12
C GLU A 159 -5.33 -12.25 19.64
N TYR A 160 -6.36 -13.06 19.85
CA TYR A 160 -7.59 -12.61 20.50
C TYR A 160 -7.37 -12.18 21.96
N TYR A 161 -6.54 -12.92 22.73
CA TYR A 161 -6.16 -12.49 24.07
C TYR A 161 -5.44 -11.15 24.03
N ARG A 162 -4.48 -10.98 23.10
CA ARG A 162 -3.78 -9.71 22.92
C ARG A 162 -4.72 -8.56 22.57
N ALA A 163 -5.71 -8.81 21.71
CA ALA A 163 -6.74 -7.82 21.39
C ALA A 163 -7.56 -7.40 22.64
N LEU A 164 -7.89 -8.35 23.52
CA LEU A 164 -8.62 -8.08 24.76
C LEU A 164 -7.76 -7.40 25.83
N GLU A 165 -6.45 -7.67 25.87
CA GLU A 165 -5.50 -6.91 26.72
C GLU A 165 -5.47 -5.44 26.32
N LEU A 166 -5.39 -5.16 25.01
CA LEU A 166 -5.35 -3.80 24.47
C LEU A 166 -6.70 -3.09 24.58
N ASN A 167 -7.81 -3.82 24.45
CA ASN A 167 -9.16 -3.29 24.63
C ASN A 167 -10.09 -4.34 25.27
N PRO A 168 -10.25 -4.32 26.61
CA PRO A 168 -11.08 -5.30 27.31
C PRO A 168 -12.56 -5.26 26.95
N ARG A 169 -13.05 -4.17 26.34
CA ARG A 169 -14.44 -3.97 25.91
C ARG A 169 -14.71 -4.38 24.46
N LYS A 170 -13.72 -4.96 23.77
CA LYS A 170 -13.83 -5.46 22.40
C LYS A 170 -14.64 -6.76 22.36
N ASP A 171 -15.97 -6.61 22.37
CA ASP A 171 -16.92 -7.72 22.52
C ASP A 171 -16.86 -8.73 21.35
N ASP A 172 -16.60 -8.24 20.14
CA ASP A 172 -16.35 -9.06 18.94
C ASP A 172 -15.15 -9.99 19.12
N ALA A 173 -14.00 -9.46 19.60
CA ALA A 173 -12.83 -10.29 19.92
C ALA A 173 -13.16 -11.38 20.95
N ARG A 174 -13.94 -11.04 21.98
CA ARG A 174 -14.33 -12.00 23.02
C ARG A 174 -15.23 -13.11 22.47
N GLN A 175 -16.21 -12.76 21.65
CA GLN A 175 -17.11 -13.74 21.04
C GLN A 175 -16.37 -14.68 20.09
N SER A 176 -15.49 -14.14 19.25
CA SER A 176 -14.67 -14.93 18.34
C SER A 176 -13.72 -15.86 19.09
N LEU A 177 -13.06 -15.39 20.16
CA LEU A 177 -12.23 -16.23 21.03
C LEU A 177 -13.00 -17.40 21.62
N VAL A 178 -14.16 -17.13 22.21
CA VAL A 178 -15.02 -18.18 22.80
C VAL A 178 -15.45 -19.19 21.76
N SER A 179 -15.77 -18.73 20.54
CA SER A 179 -16.14 -19.60 19.42
C SER A 179 -15.01 -20.57 19.05
N VAL A 180 -13.79 -20.04 18.89
CA VAL A 180 -12.60 -20.86 18.56
C VAL A 180 -12.25 -21.82 19.70
N LEU A 181 -12.30 -21.38 20.95
CA LEU A 181 -12.05 -22.25 22.11
C LEU A 181 -13.02 -23.43 22.16
N ARG A 182 -14.32 -23.19 21.94
CA ARG A 182 -15.32 -24.27 21.87
C ARG A 182 -15.10 -25.19 20.68
N PHE A 183 -14.76 -24.63 19.52
CA PHE A 183 -14.41 -25.44 18.34
C PHE A 183 -13.24 -26.38 18.66
N MET A 184 -12.23 -25.89 19.36
CA MET A 184 -11.07 -26.64 19.86
C MET A 184 -11.36 -27.52 21.09
N LYS A 185 -12.62 -27.62 21.54
CA LYS A 185 -13.04 -28.36 22.75
C LYS A 185 -12.37 -27.90 24.05
N ARG A 186 -11.96 -26.64 24.12
CA ARG A 186 -11.36 -25.97 25.30
C ARG A 186 -12.45 -25.25 26.12
N ASP A 187 -13.47 -25.99 26.54
CA ASP A 187 -14.69 -25.43 27.15
C ASP A 187 -14.45 -24.72 28.49
N ALA A 188 -13.47 -25.20 29.28
CA ALA A 188 -13.10 -24.59 30.54
C ALA A 188 -12.58 -23.15 30.34
N GLU A 189 -11.70 -22.96 29.36
CA GLU A 189 -11.15 -21.66 29.00
C GLU A 189 -12.22 -20.75 28.40
N ALA A 190 -13.08 -21.29 27.54
CA ALA A 190 -14.21 -20.53 26.99
C ALA A 190 -15.13 -19.99 28.10
N THR A 191 -15.39 -20.80 29.14
CA THR A 191 -16.20 -20.40 30.29
C THR A 191 -15.52 -19.31 31.11
N GLN A 192 -14.20 -19.40 31.30
CA GLN A 192 -13.42 -18.37 31.96
C GLN A 192 -13.53 -17.02 31.23
N VAL A 193 -13.28 -17.01 29.91
CA VAL A 193 -13.36 -15.79 29.08
C VAL A 193 -14.75 -15.14 29.14
N ILE A 194 -15.83 -15.95 29.14
CA ILE A 194 -17.20 -15.44 29.28
C ILE A 194 -17.40 -14.75 30.63
N ASN A 195 -16.89 -15.34 31.72
CA ASN A 195 -17.05 -14.80 33.06
C ASN A 195 -16.25 -13.49 33.24
N GLU A 196 -15.03 -13.43 32.72
CA GLU A 196 -14.22 -12.22 32.66
C GLU A 196 -14.92 -11.11 31.88
N GLY A 197 -15.52 -11.44 30.74
CA GLY A 197 -16.30 -10.50 29.95
C GLY A 197 -17.50 -9.90 30.68
N LYS A 198 -18.22 -10.71 31.47
CA LYS A 198 -19.34 -10.22 32.30
C LYS A 198 -18.85 -9.24 33.37
N LYS A 199 -17.74 -9.57 34.04
CA LYS A 199 -17.12 -8.70 35.06
C LYS A 199 -16.72 -7.35 34.48
N ASN A 200 -16.11 -7.33 33.28
CA ASN A 200 -15.66 -6.11 32.62
C ASN A 200 -16.81 -5.21 32.13
N LYS A 201 -18.02 -5.75 31.95
CA LYS A 201 -19.22 -4.97 31.59
C LYS A 201 -19.92 -4.35 32.80
N SER A 202 -19.71 -4.91 34.00
CA SER A 202 -20.27 -4.39 35.25
C SER A 202 -19.47 -3.25 35.90
N GLN A 203 -18.35 -2.85 35.28
CA GLN A 203 -17.45 -1.77 35.72
C GLN A 203 -17.45 -0.60 34.71
#